data_AF-A0A3M2ZJ68-F1
#
_entry.id   AF-A0A3M2ZJ68-F1
#
_cell.length_a   1.000
_cell.length_b   1.000
_cell.length_c   1.000
_cell.angle_alpha   90.00
_cell.angle_beta   90.00
_cell.angle_gamma   90.00
#
_symmetry.space_group_name_H-M   'P 1'
#
loop_
_entity.id
_entity.type
_entity.pdbx_description
1 polymer ?
#
loop_
_entity_poly.entity_id
_entity_poly.type
_entity_poly.pdbx_seq_one_letter_code
_entity_poly.pdbx_strand_id
1 'polypeptide(L)'
;ANGANVVVTVDDYGTSDLSSTFVRTMIDAGIQIQLFDPRPRFMGMRTNLFRRLHRKVVVIDGELGFIGGINYSVDHMTDTGLTAKQDYAVLVRGPIVGRIHQSAMNMLSKAVRAR
;
A
#
# COMPACT_ATOMS: atom_id res chain seq x y z
N ALA A 1 0.70 -7.57 -19.81
CA ALA A 1 -0.22 -7.02 -18.79
C ALA A 1 -1.65 -7.41 -19.16
N ASN A 2 -2.42 -7.99 -18.24
CA ASN A 2 -3.77 -8.49 -18.52
C ASN A 2 -4.87 -7.41 -18.44
N GLY A 3 -4.50 -6.14 -18.53
CA GLY A 3 -5.45 -5.00 -18.47
C GLY A 3 -5.86 -4.53 -17.07
N ALA A 4 -5.33 -5.14 -16.00
CA ALA A 4 -5.64 -4.72 -14.62
C ALA A 4 -5.01 -3.36 -14.28
N ASN A 5 -5.80 -2.46 -13.67
CA ASN A 5 -5.30 -1.21 -13.10
C ASN A 5 -4.79 -1.48 -11.68
N VAL A 6 -3.47 -1.37 -11.47
CA VAL A 6 -2.83 -1.68 -10.19
C VAL A 6 -2.22 -0.41 -9.61
N VAL A 7 -2.63 -0.08 -8.38
CA VAL A 7 -2.11 1.04 -7.61
C VAL A 7 -1.52 0.53 -6.30
N VAL A 8 -0.27 0.88 -6.03
CA VAL A 8 0.45 0.55 -4.80
C VAL A 8 0.78 1.84 -4.08
N THR A 9 0.20 2.02 -2.88
CA THR A 9 0.57 3.13 -1.99
C THR A 9 1.52 2.62 -0.92
N VAL A 10 2.70 3.24 -0.82
CA VAL A 10 3.76 2.85 0.10
C VAL A 10 4.08 3.98 1.09
N ASP A 11 4.59 3.61 2.26
CA ASP A 11 4.98 4.56 3.29
C ASP A 11 6.43 5.00 3.09
N ASP A 12 6.68 6.30 2.92
CA ASP A 12 8.02 6.85 2.61
C ASP A 12 9.11 6.36 3.59
N TYR A 13 8.79 6.33 4.89
CA TYR A 13 9.72 5.88 5.93
C TYR A 13 9.99 4.37 5.94
N GLY A 14 9.00 3.54 5.59
CA GLY A 14 9.12 2.08 5.61
C GLY A 14 9.62 1.48 4.30
N THR A 15 9.86 2.33 3.30
CA THR A 15 10.07 1.90 1.90
C THR A 15 11.41 2.42 1.36
N SER A 16 12.25 3.01 2.22
CA SER A 16 13.60 3.48 1.88
C SER A 16 14.47 2.41 1.23
N ASP A 17 14.20 1.15 1.54
CA ASP A 17 15.00 0.00 1.14
C ASP A 17 14.57 -0.57 -0.23
N LEU A 18 13.50 -0.05 -0.84
CA LEU A 18 13.14 -0.44 -2.20
C LEU A 18 14.14 0.15 -3.19
N SER A 19 14.90 -0.73 -3.86
CA SER A 19 15.80 -0.30 -4.92
C SER A 19 15.05 0.40 -6.06
N SER A 20 15.71 1.39 -6.67
CA SER A 20 15.18 2.08 -7.85
C SER A 20 14.89 1.12 -8.99
N THR A 21 15.70 0.06 -9.14
CA THR A 21 15.47 -1.01 -10.12
C THR A 21 14.15 -1.73 -9.88
N PHE A 22 13.86 -2.12 -8.64
CA PHE A 22 12.61 -2.80 -8.29
C PHE A 22 11.38 -1.93 -8.57
N VAL A 23 11.43 -0.66 -8.15
CA VAL A 23 10.38 0.33 -8.41
C VAL A 23 10.18 0.51 -9.92
N ARG A 24 11.27 0.57 -10.69
CA ARG A 24 11.21 0.73 -12.14
C ARG A 24 10.59 -0.48 -12.84
N THR A 25 10.94 -1.70 -12.44
CA THR A 25 10.32 -2.92 -12.97
C THR A 25 8.80 -2.91 -12.77
N MET A 26 8.32 -2.44 -11.62
CA MET A 26 6.88 -2.31 -11.37
C MET A 26 6.22 -1.26 -12.27
N ILE A 27 6.86 -0.09 -12.43
CA ILE A 27 6.35 0.98 -13.30
C ILE A 27 6.30 0.52 -14.76
N ASP A 28 7.35 -0.15 -15.24
CA ASP A 28 7.44 -0.68 -16.60
C ASP A 28 6.38 -1.77 -16.85
N ALA A 29 5.95 -2.48 -15.79
CA ALA A 29 4.83 -3.41 -15.85
C ALA A 29 3.43 -2.73 -15.85
N GLY A 30 3.38 -1.40 -15.73
CA GLY A 30 2.15 -0.60 -15.70
C GLY A 30 1.57 -0.35 -14.31
N ILE A 31 2.32 -0.67 -13.24
CA ILE A 31 1.87 -0.45 -11.86
C ILE A 31 2.07 1.01 -11.48
N GLN A 32 1.03 1.64 -10.93
CA GLN A 32 1.11 2.99 -10.38
C GLN A 32 1.63 2.94 -8.95
N ILE A 33 2.79 3.52 -8.69
CA ILE A 33 3.35 3.62 -7.34
C ILE A 33 3.15 5.04 -6.81
N GLN A 34 2.57 5.14 -5.61
CA GLN A 34 2.35 6.40 -4.91
C GLN A 34 3.01 6.36 -3.52
N LEU A 35 3.82 7.36 -3.20
CA LEU A 35 4.26 7.58 -1.83
C LEU A 35 3.12 8.20 -1.01
N PHE A 36 2.90 7.69 0.19
CA PHE A 36 1.93 8.24 1.12
C PHE A 36 2.35 9.65 1.56
N ASP A 37 1.59 10.66 1.16
CA ASP A 37 1.71 12.02 1.67
C ASP A 37 0.49 12.35 2.55
N PRO A 38 0.64 12.38 3.89
CA PRO A 38 -0.49 12.52 4.79
C PRO A 38 -1.24 13.84 4.64
N ARG A 39 -0.58 14.95 4.22
CA ARG A 39 -1.17 16.28 3.90
C ARG A 39 -0.18 17.20 3.16
N PRO A 40 -0.68 18.13 2.31
CA PRO A 40 0.11 19.23 1.78
C PRO A 40 0.76 20.08 2.88
N ARG A 41 1.92 20.69 2.58
CA ARG A 41 2.59 21.65 3.46
C ARG A 41 1.63 22.78 3.86
N PHE A 42 1.53 23.07 5.14
CA PHE A 42 0.79 24.22 5.65
C PHE A 42 1.80 25.35 5.97
N MET A 43 1.68 26.50 5.29
CA MET A 43 2.63 27.62 5.41
C MET A 43 4.09 27.19 5.23
N GLY A 44 4.38 26.28 4.29
CA GLY A 44 5.73 25.77 4.05
C GLY A 44 6.21 24.69 5.02
N MET A 45 5.50 24.45 6.13
CA MET A 45 5.86 23.45 7.15
C MET A 45 5.10 22.14 6.97
N ARG A 46 5.82 21.01 7.11
CA ARG A 46 5.21 19.68 7.25
C ARG A 46 4.77 19.49 8.70
N THR A 47 3.48 19.58 8.97
CA THR A 47 2.93 19.44 10.33
C THR A 47 2.74 17.99 10.79
N ASN A 48 3.01 17.00 9.92
CA ASN A 48 2.70 15.59 10.15
C ASN A 48 3.91 14.67 9.95
N LEU A 49 5.12 15.11 10.31
CA LEU A 49 6.37 14.35 10.09
C LEU A 49 6.32 12.90 10.61
N PHE A 50 5.59 12.64 11.69
CA PHE A 50 5.48 11.31 12.30
C PHE A 50 4.28 10.48 11.81
N ARG A 51 3.44 11.02 10.90
CA ARG A 51 2.24 10.34 10.44
C ARG A 51 2.57 9.39 9.30
N ARG A 52 2.59 8.09 9.60
CA ARG A 52 2.94 7.01 8.67
C ARG A 52 1.73 6.22 8.17
N LEU A 53 1.84 5.63 6.99
CA LEU A 53 0.86 4.66 6.50
C LEU A 53 1.14 3.29 7.12
N HIS A 54 0.45 2.98 8.22
CA HIS A 54 0.58 1.68 8.90
C HIS A 54 -0.47 0.65 8.45
N ARG A 55 -1.27 0.95 7.42
CA ARG A 55 -2.33 0.08 6.91
C ARG A 55 -1.75 -0.92 5.91
N LYS A 56 -1.99 -2.22 6.13
CA LYS A 56 -1.67 -3.29 5.18
C LYS A 56 -3.00 -3.80 4.64
N VAL A 57 -3.36 -3.29 3.46
CA VAL A 57 -4.67 -3.49 2.86
C VAL A 57 -4.50 -3.76 1.39
N VAL A 58 -5.18 -4.79 0.89
CA VAL A 58 -5.35 -5.02 -0.55
C VAL A 58 -6.84 -5.11 -0.84
N VAL A 59 -7.27 -4.44 -1.90
CA VAL A 59 -8.65 -4.53 -2.39
C VAL A 59 -8.59 -4.89 -3.86
N ILE A 60 -9.32 -5.92 -4.26
CA ILE A 60 -9.40 -6.42 -5.63
C ILE A 60 -10.84 -6.24 -6.10
N ASP A 61 -11.00 -5.49 -7.18
CA ASP A 61 -12.27 -5.20 -7.87
C ASP A 61 -13.40 -4.63 -7.00
N GLY A 62 -13.09 -4.22 -5.76
CA GLY A 62 -14.09 -3.81 -4.78
C GLY A 62 -14.87 -4.97 -4.14
N GLU A 63 -14.49 -6.22 -4.43
CA GLU A 63 -15.21 -7.43 -4.02
C GLU A 63 -14.44 -8.27 -2.99
N LEU A 64 -13.11 -8.28 -3.07
CA LEU A 64 -12.22 -8.98 -2.15
C LEU A 64 -11.33 -7.98 -1.40
N GLY A 65 -11.24 -8.13 -0.08
CA GLY A 65 -10.34 -7.35 0.76
C GLY A 65 -9.41 -8.25 1.57
N PHE A 66 -8.14 -7.89 1.66
CA PHE A 66 -7.22 -8.42 2.66
C PHE A 66 -6.85 -7.31 3.63
N ILE A 67 -6.93 -7.58 4.93
CA ILE A 67 -6.50 -6.66 5.98
C ILE A 67 -5.77 -7.45 7.08
N GLY A 68 -4.79 -6.83 7.74
CA GLY A 68 -4.05 -7.50 8.80
C GLY A 68 -2.80 -6.75 9.26
N GLY A 69 -1.94 -7.46 9.99
CA GLY A 69 -0.63 -6.96 10.44
C GLY A 69 0.51 -7.28 9.47
N ILE A 70 0.39 -8.35 8.67
CA ILE A 70 1.42 -8.82 7.74
C ILE A 70 1.82 -7.71 6.75
N ASN A 71 3.09 -7.35 6.75
CA ASN A 71 3.68 -6.49 5.71
C ASN A 71 4.11 -7.33 4.51
N TYR A 72 4.17 -6.71 3.34
CA TYR A 72 4.80 -7.31 2.16
C TYR A 72 6.33 -7.23 2.29
N SER A 73 6.89 -8.13 3.09
CA SER A 73 8.31 -8.20 3.43
C SER A 73 8.77 -9.65 3.58
N VAL A 74 10.06 -9.89 3.32
CA VAL A 74 10.72 -11.18 3.56
C VAL A 74 10.62 -11.61 5.03
N ASP A 75 10.48 -10.66 5.96
CA ASP A 75 10.40 -10.93 7.40
C ASP A 75 9.29 -11.92 7.79
N HIS A 76 8.23 -12.03 6.98
CA HIS A 76 7.11 -12.93 7.25
C HIS A 76 7.21 -14.27 6.49
N MET A 77 8.25 -14.46 5.67
CA MET A 77 8.45 -15.69 4.91
C MET A 77 9.06 -16.78 5.78
N THR A 78 8.65 -18.03 5.54
CA THR A 78 9.20 -19.20 6.24
C THR A 78 10.70 -19.34 6.05
N ASP A 79 11.23 -18.90 4.89
CA ASP A 79 12.65 -18.97 4.55
C ASP A 79 13.52 -18.05 5.42
N THR A 80 12.91 -17.08 6.12
CA THR A 80 13.59 -16.25 7.13
C THR A 80 13.96 -17.05 8.39
N GLY A 81 13.39 -18.24 8.57
CA GLY A 81 13.73 -19.15 9.66
C GLY A 81 13.19 -18.71 11.02
N LEU A 82 13.96 -18.92 12.08
CA LEU A 82 13.50 -18.73 13.47
C LEU A 82 13.17 -17.28 13.84
N THR A 83 13.65 -16.30 13.06
CA THR A 83 13.38 -14.88 13.27
C THR A 83 12.19 -14.36 12.43
N ALA A 84 11.53 -15.26 11.69
CA ALA A 84 10.36 -14.89 10.90
C ALA A 84 9.26 -14.32 11.82
N LYS A 85 8.71 -13.17 11.42
CA LYS A 85 7.65 -12.48 12.16
C LYS A 85 6.34 -13.21 11.96
N GLN A 86 5.81 -13.74 13.05
CA GLN A 86 4.46 -14.30 13.07
C GLN A 86 3.42 -13.16 13.13
N ASP A 87 2.53 -13.12 12.16
CA ASP A 87 1.44 -12.15 12.08
C ASP A 87 0.28 -12.75 11.27
N TYR A 88 -0.87 -12.07 11.25
CA TYR A 88 -2.10 -12.58 10.64
C TYR A 88 -2.72 -11.55 9.71
N ALA A 89 -3.40 -12.06 8.68
CA ALA A 89 -4.29 -11.30 7.83
C ALA A 89 -5.57 -12.11 7.61
N VAL A 90 -6.66 -11.40 7.35
CA VAL A 90 -7.96 -12.00 7.03
C VAL A 90 -8.36 -11.64 5.61
N LEU A 91 -8.93 -12.62 4.91
CA LEU A 91 -9.68 -12.41 3.68
C LEU A 91 -11.11 -12.01 4.05
N VAL A 92 -11.60 -10.95 3.44
CA VAL A 92 -12.91 -10.36 3.70
C VAL A 92 -13.71 -10.29 2.40
N ARG A 93 -14.99 -10.63 2.50
CA ARG A 93 -15.99 -10.59 1.41
C ARG A 93 -17.27 -9.89 1.89
N GLY A 94 -18.06 -9.42 0.94
CA GLY A 94 -19.36 -8.80 1.19
C GLY A 94 -19.30 -7.28 1.42
N PRO A 95 -20.38 -6.66 1.92
CA PRO A 95 -20.56 -5.20 1.89
C PRO A 95 -19.46 -4.39 2.58
N ILE A 96 -18.76 -4.98 3.54
CA ILE A 96 -17.64 -4.33 4.23
C ILE A 96 -16.48 -3.99 3.29
N VAL A 97 -16.28 -4.75 2.20
CA VAL A 97 -15.21 -4.49 1.24
C VAL A 97 -15.40 -3.13 0.57
N GLY A 98 -16.63 -2.70 0.31
CA GLY A 98 -16.90 -1.35 -0.21
C GLY A 98 -16.37 -0.23 0.70
N ARG A 99 -16.45 -0.41 2.03
CA ARG A 99 -15.88 0.57 2.99
C ARG A 99 -14.35 0.53 3.02
N ILE A 100 -13.76 -0.67 2.90
CA ILE A 100 -12.31 -0.84 2.81
C ILE A 100 -11.79 -0.21 1.51
N HIS A 101 -12.47 -0.46 0.40
CA HIS A 101 -12.19 0.14 -0.91
C HIS A 101 -12.23 1.66 -0.84
N GLN A 102 -13.30 2.24 -0.30
CA GLN A 102 -13.41 3.70 -0.14
C GLN A 102 -12.27 4.26 0.73
N SER A 103 -11.91 3.57 1.81
CA SER A 103 -10.78 3.95 2.66
C SER A 103 -9.45 3.95 1.89
N ALA A 104 -9.23 2.95 1.03
CA ALA A 104 -8.06 2.89 0.14
C ALA A 104 -8.05 4.03 -0.88
N MET A 105 -9.18 4.23 -1.58
CA MET A 105 -9.35 5.29 -2.59
C MET A 105 -9.16 6.69 -2.00
N ASN A 106 -9.56 6.90 -0.73
CA ASN A 106 -9.38 8.19 -0.05
C ASN A 106 -7.91 8.55 0.21
N MET A 107 -7.01 7.56 0.24
CA MET A 107 -5.57 7.77 0.42
C MET A 107 -4.85 8.09 -0.91
N LEU A 108 -5.49 7.82 -2.04
CA LEU A 108 -4.94 8.13 -3.35
C LEU A 108 -4.98 9.63 -3.63
N SER A 109 -3.93 10.11 -4.28
CA SER A 109 -3.86 11.47 -4.80
C SER A 109 -4.90 11.67 -5.92
N LYS A 110 -5.29 12.92 -6.18
CA LYS A 110 -6.22 13.23 -7.28
C LYS A 110 -5.68 12.75 -8.63
N ALA A 111 -4.36 12.85 -8.85
CA ALA A 111 -3.72 12.43 -10.09
C ALA A 111 -3.85 10.91 -10.32
N VAL A 112 -3.64 10.11 -9.27
CA VAL A 112 -3.76 8.64 -9.36
C VAL A 112 -5.21 8.19 -9.53
N ARG A 113 -6.18 8.88 -8.90
CA ARG A 113 -7.61 8.56 -9.07
C ARG A 113 -8.18 8.91 -10.45
N ALA A 114 -7.56 9.83 -11.18
CA ALA A 114 -8.04 10.32 -12.47
C ALA A 114 -7.56 9.48 -13.66
N ARG A 115 -6.72 8.47 -13.41
CA ARG A 115 -6.22 7.49 -14.39
C ARG A 115 -6.96 6.17 -14.24
#